data_AF-A0A540N388-F1
#
_entry.id   AF-A0A540N388-F1
#
_cell.length_a   1.000
_cell.length_b   1.000
_cell.length_c   1.000
_cell.angle_alpha   90.00
_cell.angle_beta   90.00
_cell.angle_gamma   90.00
#
_symmetry.space_group_name_H-M   'P 1'
#
loop_
_entity.id
_entity.type
_entity.pdbx_description
1 polymer ?
#
loop_
_entity_poly.entity_id
_entity_poly.type
_entity_poly.pdbx_seq_one_letter_code
_entity_poly.pdbx_strand_id
1 'polypeptide(L)'
;MGFGMQPYGIQLMLNEGNKHLSGLDEVVVKNIDACKQLSTITRTSLGPNDKLFVTNDAATIVNELEVQHPAAKILVLAARAQQKEIDDGANLTISFAG
;
A
#
# COMPACT_ATOMS: atom_id res chain seq x y z
N MET A 1 -9.45 26.11 -42.88
CA MET A 1 -8.20 25.88 -42.12
C MET A 1 -8.47 26.22 -40.66
N GLY A 2 -8.94 25.25 -39.89
CA GLY A 2 -9.15 25.42 -38.44
C GLY A 2 -8.03 24.69 -37.71
N PHE A 3 -6.98 25.40 -37.34
CA PHE A 3 -6.02 24.91 -36.34
C PHE A 3 -6.74 24.91 -34.98
N GLY A 4 -7.44 23.81 -34.68
CA GLY A 4 -7.96 23.53 -33.36
C GLY A 4 -6.78 23.27 -32.43
N MET A 5 -6.37 24.27 -31.67
CA MET A 5 -5.44 24.12 -30.55
C MET A 5 -5.99 23.06 -29.60
N GLN A 6 -5.42 21.85 -29.62
CA GLN A 6 -5.68 20.88 -28.57
C GLN A 6 -5.00 21.40 -27.29
N PRO A 7 -5.67 21.37 -26.12
CA PRO A 7 -5.08 21.87 -24.90
C PRO A 7 -3.88 20.99 -24.56
N TYR A 8 -2.67 21.56 -24.64
CA TYR A 8 -1.42 20.91 -24.28
C TYR A 8 -1.42 20.65 -22.75
N GLY A 9 -2.03 19.55 -22.34
CA GLY A 9 -2.07 19.09 -20.94
C GLY A 9 -0.83 18.29 -20.56
N ILE A 10 -0.56 18.20 -19.25
CA ILE A 10 0.53 17.42 -18.62
C ILE A 10 0.67 16.01 -19.22
N GLN A 11 -0.43 15.42 -19.68
CA GLN A 11 -0.49 14.09 -20.27
C GLN A 11 0.35 13.91 -21.55
N LEU A 12 0.61 14.97 -22.32
CA LEU A 12 1.48 14.93 -23.52
C LEU A 12 2.98 15.11 -23.19
N MET A 13 3.30 15.58 -21.98
CA MET A 13 4.69 15.72 -21.50
C MET A 13 5.20 14.45 -20.80
N LEU A 14 4.31 13.49 -20.54
CA LEU A 14 4.66 12.21 -19.94
C LEU A 14 4.97 11.17 -21.02
N ASN A 15 5.91 10.26 -20.74
CA ASN A 15 6.20 9.15 -21.65
C ASN A 15 4.95 8.29 -21.87
N GLU A 16 4.86 7.66 -23.05
CA GLU A 16 3.75 6.78 -23.41
C GLU A 16 3.54 5.69 -22.33
N GLY A 17 2.29 5.46 -21.94
CA GLY A 17 1.90 4.49 -20.91
C GLY A 17 1.77 5.04 -19.48
N ASN A 18 2.18 6.28 -19.21
CA ASN A 18 2.01 6.89 -17.90
C ASN A 18 0.55 7.29 -17.62
N LYS A 19 -0.01 6.74 -16.55
CA LYS A 19 -1.33 7.13 -16.03
C LYS A 19 -1.13 8.24 -14.99
N HIS A 20 -1.47 9.48 -15.36
CA HIS A 20 -1.54 10.57 -14.39
C HIS A 20 -2.95 10.63 -13.81
N LEU A 21 -3.06 10.41 -12.51
CA LEU A 21 -4.31 10.63 -11.76
C LEU A 21 -4.20 12.02 -11.13
N SER A 22 -5.16 12.89 -11.43
CA SER A 22 -5.24 14.25 -10.89
C SER A 22 -6.51 14.38 -10.07
N GLY A 23 -6.38 14.87 -8.84
CA GLY A 23 -7.47 15.04 -7.88
C GLY A 23 -7.05 14.59 -6.49
N LEU A 24 -7.09 15.51 -5.51
CA LEU A 24 -6.72 15.22 -4.13
C LEU A 24 -7.54 14.05 -3.58
N ASP A 25 -8.86 14.06 -3.76
CA ASP A 25 -9.73 13.06 -3.16
C ASP A 25 -9.58 11.68 -3.79
N GLU A 26 -9.49 11.58 -5.13
CA GLU A 26 -9.40 10.27 -5.79
C GLU A 26 -8.07 9.56 -5.52
N VAL A 27 -6.95 10.32 -5.51
CA VAL A 27 -5.63 9.77 -5.22
C VAL A 27 -5.52 9.38 -3.75
N VAL A 28 -6.03 10.20 -2.83
CA VAL A 28 -6.01 9.90 -1.39
C VAL A 28 -6.86 8.68 -1.08
N VAL A 29 -8.08 8.56 -1.63
CA VAL A 29 -8.94 7.40 -1.40
C VAL A 29 -8.30 6.11 -1.92
N LYS A 30 -7.66 6.13 -3.10
CA LYS A 30 -6.92 4.97 -3.63
C LYS A 30 -5.75 4.57 -2.71
N ASN A 31 -5.02 5.54 -2.17
CA ASN A 31 -3.94 5.27 -1.22
C ASN A 31 -4.47 4.61 0.07
N ILE A 32 -5.57 5.14 0.62
CA ILE A 32 -6.21 4.61 1.82
C ILE A 32 -6.71 3.19 1.58
N ASP A 33 -7.37 2.94 0.45
CA ASP A 33 -7.90 1.62 0.14
C ASP A 33 -6.80 0.56 0.01
N ALA A 34 -5.68 0.89 -0.64
CA ALA A 34 -4.52 0.01 -0.71
C ALA A 34 -3.94 -0.33 0.67
N CYS A 35 -3.85 0.66 1.58
CA CYS A 35 -3.40 0.43 2.95
C CYS A 35 -4.39 -0.42 3.77
N LYS A 36 -5.70 -0.17 3.64
CA LYS A 36 -6.76 -0.94 4.30
C LYS A 36 -6.77 -2.40 3.86
N GLN A 37 -6.56 -2.66 2.58
CA GLN A 37 -6.47 -4.02 2.05
C GLN A 37 -5.29 -4.78 2.69
N LEU A 38 -4.13 -4.14 2.80
CA LEU A 38 -2.96 -4.73 3.48
C LEU A 38 -3.24 -5.02 4.96
N SER A 39 -3.83 -4.05 5.67
CA SER A 39 -4.28 -4.20 7.07
C SER A 39 -5.26 -5.36 7.24
N THR A 40 -6.22 -5.51 6.33
CA THR A 40 -7.20 -6.61 6.35
C THR A 40 -6.54 -7.98 6.19
N ILE A 41 -5.50 -8.10 5.35
CA ILE A 41 -4.76 -9.35 5.14
C ILE A 41 -4.05 -9.79 6.43
N THR A 42 -3.42 -8.87 7.17
CA THR A 42 -2.65 -9.22 8.38
C THR A 42 -3.49 -9.22 9.66
N ARG A 43 -4.70 -8.64 9.63
CA ARG A 43 -5.60 -8.53 10.79
C ARG A 43 -5.93 -9.87 11.44
N THR A 44 -6.00 -10.96 10.67
CA THR A 44 -6.27 -12.30 11.22
C THR A 44 -5.13 -12.85 12.06
N SER A 45 -3.93 -12.30 11.92
CA SER A 45 -2.74 -12.64 12.70
C SER A 45 -2.58 -11.78 13.95
N LEU A 46 -3.61 -11.02 14.34
CA LEU A 46 -3.57 -10.14 15.51
C LEU A 46 -4.16 -10.86 16.73
N GLY A 47 -3.34 -11.04 17.76
CA GLY A 47 -3.74 -11.67 19.02
C GLY A 47 -3.78 -13.20 18.98
N PRO A 48 -4.06 -13.85 20.13
CA PRO A 48 -4.14 -15.30 20.25
C PRO A 48 -5.46 -15.80 19.64
N ASN A 49 -5.49 -15.92 18.31
CA ASN A 49 -6.54 -16.65 17.60
C ASN A 49 -5.94 -17.97 17.13
N ASP A 50 -6.49 -19.10 17.59
CA ASP A 50 -6.12 -20.48 17.22
C ASP A 50 -6.48 -20.81 15.75
N LYS A 51 -6.06 -19.96 14.80
CA LYS A 51 -6.15 -20.26 13.38
C LYS A 51 -4.84 -20.87 12.95
N LEU A 52 -4.88 -22.16 12.64
CA LEU A 52 -3.80 -22.94 12.02
C LEU A 52 -3.40 -22.33 10.67
N PHE A 53 -2.61 -21.25 10.69
CA PHE A 53 -1.84 -20.78 9.56
C PHE A 53 -0.40 -21.24 9.74
N VAL A 54 0.23 -21.70 8.65
CA VAL A 54 1.62 -22.19 8.65
C VAL A 54 2.60 -21.10 9.15
N THR A 55 2.22 -19.82 9.07
CA THR A 55 2.90 -18.70 9.74
C THR A 55 1.90 -17.71 10.33
N ASN A 56 2.12 -17.26 11.58
CA ASN A 56 1.35 -16.21 12.24
C ASN A 56 2.13 -14.89 12.33
N ASP A 57 3.37 -14.86 11.82
CA ASP A 57 4.18 -13.64 11.85
C ASP A 57 3.79 -12.71 10.69
N ALA A 58 3.17 -11.58 11.02
CA ALA A 58 2.77 -10.58 10.04
C ALA A 58 3.97 -9.96 9.29
N ALA A 59 5.16 -9.88 9.91
CA ALA A 59 6.35 -9.39 9.23
C ALA A 59 6.77 -10.35 8.11
N THR A 60 6.76 -11.66 8.38
CA THR A 60 6.96 -12.69 7.36
C THR A 60 5.89 -12.63 6.27
N ILE A 61 4.61 -12.49 6.63
CA ILE A 61 3.51 -12.39 5.64
C ILE A 61 3.74 -11.23 4.68
N VAL A 62 4.04 -10.03 5.16
CA VAL A 62 4.27 -8.87 4.27
C VAL A 62 5.57 -8.95 3.48
N ASN A 63 6.51 -9.80 3.87
CA ASN A 63 7.74 -10.05 3.12
C ASN A 63 7.52 -10.96 1.91
N GLU A 64 6.61 -11.91 2.04
CA GLU A 64 6.24 -12.82 0.94
C GLU A 64 5.25 -12.18 -0.05
N LEU A 65 4.54 -11.12 0.36
CA LEU A 65 3.61 -10.40 -0.51
C LEU A 65 4.33 -9.43 -1.46
N GLU A 66 4.01 -9.53 -2.75
CA GLU A 66 4.49 -8.58 -3.75
C GLU A 66 3.65 -7.29 -3.77
N VAL A 67 3.99 -6.34 -2.89
CA VAL A 67 3.27 -5.06 -2.78
C VAL A 67 3.78 -4.04 -3.82
N GLN A 68 2.94 -3.80 -4.83
CA GLN A 68 3.22 -2.85 -5.92
C GLN A 68 2.78 -1.41 -5.61
N HIS A 69 1.74 -1.23 -4.80
CA HIS A 69 1.19 0.09 -4.52
C HIS A 69 2.12 0.92 -3.60
N PRO A 70 2.51 2.16 -3.98
CA PRO A 70 3.49 2.94 -3.21
C PRO A 70 3.09 3.20 -1.76
N ALA A 71 1.83 3.57 -1.51
CA ALA A 71 1.35 3.82 -0.14
C ALA A 71 1.42 2.56 0.76
N ALA A 72 0.97 1.41 0.25
CA ALA A 72 1.04 0.16 0.99
C ALA A 72 2.49 -0.30 1.22
N LYS A 73 3.40 -0.01 0.28
CA LYS A 73 4.83 -0.32 0.43
C LYS A 73 5.48 0.43 1.60
N ILE A 74 5.01 1.63 1.92
CA ILE A 74 5.46 2.37 3.11
C ILE A 74 5.09 1.61 4.39
N LEU A 75 3.89 1.01 4.45
CA LEU A 75 3.49 0.18 5.60
C LEU A 75 4.34 -1.07 5.74
N VAL A 76 4.69 -1.73 4.64
CA VAL A 76 5.63 -2.88 4.65
C VAL A 76 6.99 -2.46 5.22
N LEU A 77 7.51 -1.30 4.81
CA LEU A 77 8.78 -0.79 5.34
C LEU A 77 8.69 -0.44 6.84
N ALA A 78 7.58 0.14 7.28
CA ALA A 78 7.35 0.43 8.69
C ALA A 78 7.29 -0.85 9.53
N ALA A 79 6.57 -1.88 9.06
CA ALA A 79 6.51 -3.18 9.71
C ALA A 79 7.88 -3.86 9.80
N ARG A 80 8.69 -3.79 8.73
CA ARG A 80 10.07 -4.29 8.72
C ARG A 80 10.96 -3.56 9.72
N ALA A 81 10.84 -2.24 9.79
CA ALA A 81 11.59 -1.44 10.76
C ALA A 81 11.19 -1.83 12.19
N GLN A 82 9.90 -1.97 12.47
CA GLN A 82 9.38 -2.41 13.75
C GLN A 82 9.91 -3.80 14.14
N GLN A 83 9.87 -4.76 13.22
CA GLN A 83 10.40 -6.10 13.44
C GLN A 83 11.91 -6.06 13.72
N LYS A 84 12.67 -5.25 12.99
CA LYS A 84 14.12 -5.16 13.17
C LYS A 84 14.52 -4.59 14.53
N GLU A 85 13.78 -3.62 15.04
CA GLU A 85 14.15 -2.89 16.26
C GLU A 85 13.60 -3.56 17.53
N ILE A 86 12.38 -4.10 17.48
CA ILE A 86 11.65 -4.58 18.66
C ILE A 86 11.33 -6.08 18.58
N ASP A 87 11.42 -6.68 17.39
CA ASP A 87 11.06 -8.09 17.10
C ASP A 87 9.61 -8.46 17.45
N ASP A 88 8.75 -7.46 17.66
CA ASP A 88 7.32 -7.59 17.95
C ASP A 88 6.54 -6.34 17.48
N GLY A 89 5.22 -6.48 17.35
CA GLY A 89 4.31 -5.39 17.04
C GLY A 89 4.18 -5.06 15.56
N ALA A 90 4.85 -5.78 14.66
CA ALA A 90 4.75 -5.56 13.21
C ALA A 90 3.30 -5.59 12.71
N ASN A 91 2.48 -6.52 13.22
CA ASN A 91 1.07 -6.59 12.85
C ASN A 91 0.25 -5.40 13.40
N LEU A 92 0.57 -4.96 14.61
CA LEU A 92 -0.07 -3.78 15.21
C LEU A 92 0.24 -2.53 14.39
N THR A 93 1.49 -2.37 13.93
CA THR A 93 1.91 -1.26 13.07
C THR A 93 1.09 -1.22 11.78
N ILE A 94 0.92 -2.37 11.11
CA ILE A 94 0.14 -2.46 9.86
C ILE A 94 -1.34 -2.20 10.14
N SER A 95 -1.90 -2.83 11.17
CA SER A 95 -3.33 -2.75 11.51
C SER A 95 -3.75 -1.35 11.99
N PHE A 96 -2.83 -0.62 12.64
CA PHE A 96 -3.10 0.73 13.13
C PHE A 96 -2.99 1.78 12.02
N ALA A 97 -2.08 1.58 11.07
CA ALA A 97 -1.78 2.55 10.03
C ALA A 97 -2.64 2.40 8.75
N GLY A 98 -3.19 1.20 8.49
CA GLY A 98 -4.11 0.93 7.38
C GLY A 98 -5.55 0.78 7.83
#